data_AF-A0A1Q5U769-F1
#
_entry.id   AF-A0A1Q5U769-F1
#
_cell.length_a   1.000
_cell.length_b   1.000
_cell.length_c   1.000
_cell.angle_alpha   90.00
_cell.angle_beta   90.00
_cell.angle_gamma   90.00
#
_symmetry.space_group_name_H-M   'P 1'
#
loop_
_entity.id
_entity.type
_entity.pdbx_description
1 polymer ?
#
loop_
_entity_poly.entity_id
_entity_poly.type
_entity_poly.pdbx_seq_one_letter_code
_entity_poly.pdbx_strand_id
1 'polypeptide(L)'
;MRYSVLAQVALALAGLSSTASAMGMGAIRRELRLAAEMGINPDHMLKRQSVPTQANQADSDNVVAKTVSLPIDHGDPSVGTYENRYWVNDEWYQQGGPVFVYDVGEATAEATAKQHLGNSTSFLVEMLEDFGAIGIAWEHRYYGESLPFNVSVDTPPEHFKYLTNKQALADIPFFAKNFTLDGHKEDLTPDAKPWVMVGGSYSGMRSAFTRDAYPDTIFAAYASSAPVEARVNMSMYFDQVYNGMVAKGYSNCTKDIKAGLEYIDDELSKNASAAAAIKKRFFGDGAEKNSNGDFTAALAGIFGFFQAYGVGGGDGGLGSFCEYLETDAATLQPAGPRGFAPYRGKKYVAERFASWPVFIDLVNFNYDTNCRQTDTTKPLECTLNPKSTDPDTISWTWQFCTEWGYYQSNNFGPHSLLSKFQTLEYQQYTCNRQFPDAVKKGLLPSTPQVEATNKQTGGWTIRPSNVYWSGGQFDPWRTLSPLATEDIAPQGVTFSTEIPKCGVETGEDRLFGYIMENAEHCFDLITGFGPGKISRGFFHEALKSWLPCFKAAGAVAGHRD
;
A
#
# COMPACT_ATOMS: atom_id res chain seq x y z
N MET A 1 11.79 -46.65 4.16
CA MET A 1 11.99 -45.81 5.37
C MET A 1 11.63 -44.39 5.01
N ARG A 2 10.71 -43.79 5.76
CA ARG A 2 10.14 -42.46 5.56
C ARG A 2 10.94 -41.43 6.34
N TYR A 3 11.29 -40.30 5.72
CA TYR A 3 11.53 -38.97 6.35
C TYR A 3 11.19 -37.93 5.27
N SER A 4 9.96 -37.41 5.23
CA SER A 4 9.49 -36.19 5.92
C SER A 4 10.16 -34.91 5.39
N VAL A 5 9.63 -34.38 4.29
CA VAL A 5 9.86 -33.02 3.79
C VAL A 5 8.85 -32.11 4.48
N LEU A 6 9.33 -31.20 5.35
CA LEU A 6 8.51 -30.14 5.96
C LEU A 6 8.97 -28.80 5.38
N ALA A 7 7.98 -28.09 4.83
CA ALA A 7 8.11 -26.84 4.11
C ALA A 7 8.46 -25.67 5.05
N GLN A 8 9.36 -24.81 4.59
CA GLN A 8 9.68 -23.52 5.21
C GLN A 8 8.73 -22.46 4.66
N VAL A 9 7.89 -21.91 5.53
CA VAL A 9 6.96 -20.80 5.27
C VAL A 9 7.66 -19.51 5.74
N ALA A 10 7.82 -18.55 4.84
CA ALA A 10 8.60 -17.32 5.06
C ALA A 10 7.66 -16.11 5.21
N LEU A 11 7.52 -15.61 6.45
CA LEU A 11 6.70 -14.48 6.91
C LEU A 11 7.34 -13.10 6.66
N ALA A 12 6.59 -11.99 6.63
CA ALA A 12 6.78 -10.94 5.61
C ALA A 12 6.20 -9.45 5.67
N LEU A 13 6.07 -8.69 6.77
CA LEU A 13 5.13 -7.54 6.86
C LEU A 13 5.41 -6.07 6.27
N ALA A 14 4.97 -5.63 5.04
CA ALA A 14 4.33 -4.30 4.68
C ALA A 14 3.43 -4.19 3.37
N GLY A 15 2.86 -3.02 3.01
CA GLY A 15 2.03 -2.81 1.80
C GLY A 15 0.92 -1.75 1.61
N LEU A 16 -0.27 -2.17 1.15
CA LEU A 16 -0.75 -1.80 -0.20
C LEU A 16 -2.01 -0.93 -0.30
N SER A 17 -1.90 0.23 -0.94
CA SER A 17 -3.01 0.92 -1.60
C SER A 17 -2.88 0.76 -3.13
N SER A 18 -3.95 0.39 -3.85
CA SER A 18 -4.02 0.46 -5.32
C SER A 18 -5.36 1.04 -5.78
N THR A 19 -5.37 2.14 -6.53
CA THR A 19 -6.59 2.93 -6.77
C THR A 19 -7.53 2.35 -7.84
N ALA A 20 -7.07 1.48 -8.75
CA ALA A 20 -7.89 0.97 -9.86
C ALA A 20 -9.12 0.15 -9.41
N SER A 21 -9.14 -0.33 -8.16
CA SER A 21 -10.26 -1.06 -7.54
C SER A 21 -10.69 -0.45 -6.20
N ALA A 22 -10.46 0.85 -5.97
CA ALA A 22 -10.53 1.52 -4.66
C ALA A 22 -11.88 1.52 -3.93
N MET A 23 -12.96 0.97 -4.49
CA MET A 23 -14.32 1.23 -4.00
C MET A 23 -14.93 0.14 -3.09
N GLY A 24 -14.28 -1.01 -2.88
CA GLY A 24 -14.87 -2.10 -2.09
C GLY A 24 -13.92 -2.89 -1.17
N MET A 25 -12.69 -2.43 -0.93
CA MET A 25 -11.60 -3.33 -0.51
C MET A 25 -10.68 -2.89 0.65
N GLY A 26 -10.97 -1.84 1.43
CA GLY A 26 -10.00 -1.40 2.46
C GLY A 26 -9.63 -2.50 3.46
N ALA A 27 -10.63 -3.07 4.17
CA ALA A 27 -10.38 -4.09 5.20
C ALA A 27 -9.62 -5.30 4.67
N ILE A 28 -9.98 -5.75 3.49
CA ILE A 28 -9.42 -6.94 2.86
C ILE A 28 -8.01 -6.69 2.35
N ARG A 29 -7.72 -5.53 1.77
CA ARG A 29 -6.36 -5.21 1.33
C ARG A 29 -5.41 -5.12 2.50
N ARG A 30 -5.86 -4.56 3.63
CA ARG A 30 -5.10 -4.59 4.89
C ARG A 30 -4.82 -6.01 5.33
N GLU A 31 -5.80 -6.92 5.27
CA GLU A 31 -5.59 -8.32 5.62
C GLU A 31 -4.73 -9.09 4.60
N LEU A 32 -4.83 -8.82 3.29
CA LEU A 32 -4.04 -9.46 2.23
C LEU A 32 -2.59 -9.03 2.31
N ARG A 33 -2.40 -7.75 2.59
CA ARG A 33 -1.15 -7.14 3.01
C ARG A 33 -0.70 -7.94 4.21
N LEU A 34 -1.35 -7.84 5.39
CA LEU A 34 -1.02 -8.55 6.63
C LEU A 34 -0.71 -10.05 6.46
N ALA A 35 -1.40 -10.75 5.57
CA ALA A 35 -1.17 -12.15 5.22
C ALA A 35 0.07 -12.36 4.34
N ALA A 36 0.23 -11.59 3.26
CA ALA A 36 1.45 -11.61 2.43
C ALA A 36 2.64 -11.35 3.31
N GLU A 37 2.37 -10.44 4.21
CA GLU A 37 3.16 -9.92 5.23
C GLU A 37 3.46 -10.92 6.37
N MET A 38 2.70 -11.97 6.47
CA MET A 38 2.93 -13.09 7.36
C MET A 38 3.28 -14.32 6.55
N GLY A 39 3.66 -14.20 5.27
CA GLY A 39 3.99 -15.36 4.43
C GLY A 39 2.83 -16.36 4.31
N ILE A 40 1.61 -15.92 4.62
CA ILE A 40 0.39 -16.70 4.61
C ILE A 40 -0.09 -16.74 3.17
N ASN A 41 -0.51 -17.92 2.71
CA ASN A 41 -1.18 -18.03 1.42
C ASN A 41 -2.56 -17.34 1.48
N PRO A 42 -2.89 -16.40 0.56
CA PRO A 42 -4.15 -15.67 0.57
C PRO A 42 -5.39 -16.54 0.25
N ASP A 43 -5.23 -17.81 -0.14
CA ASP A 43 -6.35 -18.74 -0.41
C ASP A 43 -7.29 -18.93 0.77
N HIS A 44 -6.79 -18.76 2.00
CA HIS A 44 -7.62 -18.78 3.21
C HIS A 44 -8.63 -17.62 3.24
N MET A 45 -8.27 -16.47 2.67
CA MET A 45 -9.10 -15.27 2.64
C MET A 45 -10.22 -15.37 1.60
N LEU A 46 -9.96 -15.98 0.44
CA LEU A 46 -10.98 -16.27 -0.57
C LEU A 46 -12.09 -17.18 -0.01
N LYS A 47 -11.77 -18.00 1.00
CA LYS A 47 -12.72 -18.85 1.72
C LYS A 47 -13.39 -18.16 2.92
N ARG A 48 -13.23 -16.83 3.06
CA ARG A 48 -13.71 -16.00 4.19
C ARG A 48 -13.25 -16.50 5.57
N GLN A 49 -12.05 -17.06 5.68
CA GLN A 49 -11.42 -17.31 6.98
C GLN A 49 -10.61 -16.06 7.36
N SER A 50 -10.90 -15.47 8.53
CA SER A 50 -10.26 -14.23 8.99
C SER A 50 -8.77 -14.43 9.31
N VAL A 51 -7.89 -13.60 8.75
CA VAL A 51 -6.48 -13.50 9.15
C VAL A 51 -6.29 -13.12 10.64
N PRO A 52 -7.14 -12.26 11.26
CA PRO A 52 -7.07 -11.95 12.69
C PRO A 52 -6.98 -13.15 13.62
N THR A 53 -7.59 -14.29 13.27
CA THR A 53 -7.55 -15.52 14.07
C THR A 53 -6.16 -16.17 14.13
N GLN A 54 -5.30 -15.93 13.13
CA GLN A 54 -3.90 -16.40 13.13
C GLN A 54 -2.95 -15.34 13.68
N ALA A 55 -3.20 -14.05 13.44
CA ALA A 55 -2.43 -12.94 14.04
C ALA A 55 -2.61 -12.84 15.57
N ASN A 56 -3.76 -13.27 16.11
CA ASN A 56 -3.99 -13.39 17.56
C ASN A 56 -3.22 -14.55 18.23
N GLN A 57 -2.38 -15.29 17.51
CA GLN A 57 -1.43 -16.24 18.11
C GLN A 57 -0.04 -15.63 18.35
N ALA A 58 0.13 -14.31 18.16
CA ALA A 58 1.37 -13.63 18.54
C ALA A 58 1.65 -13.82 20.05
N ASP A 59 2.89 -14.12 20.39
CA ASP A 59 3.39 -14.53 21.72
C ASP A 59 3.25 -13.47 22.85
N SER A 60 2.59 -12.34 22.60
CA SER A 60 2.55 -11.21 23.53
C SER A 60 1.13 -10.71 23.78
N ASP A 61 0.54 -11.19 24.88
CA ASP A 61 -0.64 -10.59 25.54
C ASP A 61 -0.37 -9.13 26.02
N ASN A 62 0.84 -8.62 25.86
CA ASN A 62 1.30 -7.34 26.42
C ASN A 62 1.26 -6.16 25.42
N VAL A 63 1.10 -6.39 24.11
CA VAL A 63 0.98 -5.32 23.11
C VAL A 63 -0.47 -4.82 23.06
N VAL A 64 -0.81 -3.91 23.97
CA VAL A 64 -2.14 -3.31 24.12
C VAL A 64 -2.20 -1.86 23.66
N ALA A 65 -3.37 -1.42 23.21
CA ALA A 65 -3.57 -0.06 22.74
C ALA A 65 -3.48 0.94 23.90
N LYS A 66 -2.74 2.01 23.69
CA LYS A 66 -2.69 3.22 24.53
C LYS A 66 -3.22 4.40 23.74
N THR A 67 -3.65 5.46 24.42
CA THR A 67 -4.09 6.70 23.76
C THR A 67 -3.26 7.90 24.16
N VAL A 68 -3.20 8.88 23.26
CA VAL A 68 -2.69 10.21 23.51
C VAL A 68 -3.69 11.24 22.99
N SER A 69 -3.93 12.29 23.78
CA SER A 69 -4.78 13.40 23.36
C SER A 69 -4.02 14.31 22.41
N LEU A 70 -4.47 14.42 21.15
CA LEU A 70 -3.85 15.24 20.12
C LEU A 70 -4.79 16.37 19.67
N PRO A 71 -4.27 17.54 19.25
CA PRO A 71 -5.07 18.56 18.59
C PRO A 71 -5.73 18.04 17.32
N ILE A 72 -7.03 18.34 17.13
CA ILE A 72 -7.70 18.09 15.85
C ILE A 72 -7.07 18.97 14.76
N ASP A 73 -6.79 20.22 15.10
CA ASP A 73 -6.10 21.19 14.26
C ASP A 73 -4.85 21.74 14.99
N HIS A 74 -3.67 21.43 14.47
CA HIS A 74 -2.39 21.92 15.03
C HIS A 74 -2.19 23.43 14.85
N GLY A 75 -2.95 24.08 13.97
CA GLY A 75 -2.95 25.54 13.77
C GLY A 75 -4.02 26.29 14.56
N ASP A 76 -5.04 25.61 15.07
CA ASP A 76 -6.15 26.21 15.82
C ASP A 76 -6.59 25.30 16.99
N PRO A 77 -6.05 25.52 18.20
CA PRO A 77 -6.41 24.74 19.38
C PRO A 77 -7.90 24.83 19.78
N SER A 78 -8.64 25.83 19.30
CA SER A 78 -10.05 26.03 19.66
C SER A 78 -10.98 24.96 19.05
N VAL A 79 -10.50 24.23 18.05
CA VAL A 79 -11.23 23.10 17.43
C VAL A 79 -11.38 21.93 18.41
N GLY A 80 -10.46 21.78 19.36
CA GLY A 80 -10.45 20.71 20.36
C GLY A 80 -9.42 19.61 20.07
N THR A 81 -9.53 18.52 20.83
CA THR A 81 -8.62 17.37 20.78
C THR A 81 -9.38 16.08 20.49
N TYR A 82 -8.63 15.04 20.11
CA TYR A 82 -9.11 13.68 19.96
C TYR A 82 -8.09 12.69 20.53
N GLU A 83 -8.54 11.49 20.85
CA GLU A 83 -7.66 10.42 21.34
C GLU A 83 -7.11 9.63 20.15
N ASN A 84 -5.78 9.67 19.98
CA ASN A 84 -5.07 8.89 18.97
C ASN A 84 -4.47 7.65 19.61
N ARG A 85 -4.60 6.49 18.97
CA ARG A 85 -4.05 5.22 19.47
C ARG A 85 -2.59 5.03 19.07
N TYR A 86 -1.86 4.39 19.96
CA TYR A 86 -0.53 3.84 19.68
C TYR A 86 -0.31 2.59 20.54
N TRP A 87 0.66 1.77 20.16
CA TRP A 87 1.11 0.61 20.93
C TRP A 87 2.59 0.78 21.21
N VAL A 88 3.05 0.19 22.30
CA VAL A 88 4.46 0.27 22.70
C VAL A 88 4.92 -1.08 23.23
N ASN A 89 6.14 -1.48 22.86
CA ASN A 89 6.86 -2.57 23.50
C ASN A 89 8.30 -2.10 23.80
N ASP A 90 8.69 -2.18 25.06
CA ASP A 90 9.97 -1.78 25.60
C ASP A 90 10.81 -2.97 26.12
N GLU A 91 10.42 -4.21 25.80
CA GLU A 91 11.09 -5.44 26.23
C GLU A 91 12.61 -5.45 25.96
N TRP A 92 13.03 -4.88 24.83
CA TRP A 92 14.43 -4.84 24.41
C TRP A 92 15.17 -3.56 24.77
N TYR A 93 14.51 -2.62 25.44
CA TYR A 93 15.09 -1.31 25.68
C TYR A 93 16.30 -1.37 26.61
N GLN A 94 17.39 -0.71 26.20
CA GLN A 94 18.58 -0.49 27.00
C GLN A 94 18.73 1.01 27.27
N GLN A 95 19.20 1.39 28.45
CA GLN A 95 19.35 2.80 28.82
C GLN A 95 20.22 3.54 27.79
N GLY A 96 19.64 4.58 27.17
CA GLY A 96 20.31 5.35 26.11
C GLY A 96 19.93 4.93 24.69
N GLY A 97 19.16 3.85 24.53
CA GLY A 97 18.70 3.36 23.24
C GLY A 97 17.73 4.32 22.52
N PRO A 98 17.56 4.15 21.20
CA PRO A 98 16.63 4.92 20.40
C PRO A 98 15.16 4.56 20.67
N VAL A 99 14.27 5.43 20.20
CA VAL A 99 12.82 5.14 20.09
C VAL A 99 12.48 4.91 18.63
N PHE A 100 11.97 3.74 18.29
CA PHE A 100 11.50 3.41 16.95
C PHE A 100 10.00 3.64 16.84
N VAL A 101 9.57 4.32 15.79
CA VAL A 101 8.16 4.50 15.42
C VAL A 101 7.92 3.77 14.11
N TYR A 102 7.16 2.70 14.16
CA TYR A 102 6.59 2.07 12.99
C TYR A 102 5.23 2.69 12.68
N ASP A 103 5.16 3.42 11.57
CA ASP A 103 3.94 4.06 11.12
C ASP A 103 3.08 3.09 10.31
N VAL A 104 1.88 2.79 10.78
CA VAL A 104 1.01 1.81 10.12
C VAL A 104 0.33 2.37 8.86
N GLY A 105 0.19 3.69 8.75
CA GLY A 105 -0.37 4.36 7.56
C GLY A 105 -1.89 4.28 7.47
N GLU A 106 -2.41 4.06 6.26
CA GLU A 106 -3.85 4.07 5.92
C GLU A 106 -4.64 2.85 6.40
N ALA A 107 -4.49 2.51 7.68
CA ALA A 107 -5.05 1.32 8.27
C ALA A 107 -5.22 1.44 9.79
N THR A 108 -6.19 0.71 10.34
CA THR A 108 -6.13 0.39 11.76
C THR A 108 -4.83 -0.34 12.13
N ALA A 109 -4.25 0.04 13.26
CA ALA A 109 -2.91 -0.39 13.66
C ALA A 109 -2.86 -1.64 14.53
N GLU A 110 -3.97 -2.13 15.09
CA GLU A 110 -3.94 -3.16 16.13
C GLU A 110 -3.26 -4.47 15.69
N ALA A 111 -3.68 -5.06 14.57
CA ALA A 111 -3.10 -6.31 14.09
C ALA A 111 -1.63 -6.16 13.68
N THR A 112 -1.33 -5.06 13.00
CA THR A 112 0.03 -4.69 12.58
C THR A 112 0.95 -4.45 13.78
N ALA A 113 0.46 -3.80 14.84
CA ALA A 113 1.18 -3.57 16.09
C ALA A 113 1.48 -4.88 16.81
N LYS A 114 0.49 -5.77 16.95
CA LYS A 114 0.69 -7.09 17.57
C LYS A 114 1.76 -7.89 16.86
N GLN A 115 1.81 -7.87 15.51
CA GLN A 115 2.93 -8.51 14.87
C GLN A 115 4.24 -7.75 15.06
N HIS A 116 4.30 -6.47 14.67
CA HIS A 116 5.59 -5.82 14.56
C HIS A 116 6.27 -5.53 15.90
N LEU A 117 5.50 -5.48 16.98
CA LEU A 117 6.02 -5.31 18.33
C LEU A 117 5.98 -6.60 19.16
N GLY A 118 5.11 -7.56 18.85
CA GLY A 118 4.83 -8.73 19.68
C GLY A 118 5.29 -10.07 19.11
N ASN A 119 5.67 -10.15 17.83
CA ASN A 119 6.17 -11.36 17.21
C ASN A 119 7.71 -11.30 17.11
N SER A 120 8.40 -12.21 17.80
CA SER A 120 9.87 -12.30 17.79
C SER A 120 10.49 -12.56 16.41
N THR A 121 9.70 -13.01 15.44
CA THR A 121 10.12 -13.18 14.04
C THR A 121 9.87 -11.96 13.16
N SER A 122 9.37 -10.86 13.72
CA SER A 122 9.20 -9.59 12.99
C SER A 122 10.55 -8.94 12.73
N PHE A 123 10.77 -8.45 11.50
CA PHE A 123 11.96 -7.64 11.18
C PHE A 123 12.11 -6.43 12.12
N LEU A 124 10.99 -5.84 12.56
CA LEU A 124 11.05 -4.69 13.47
C LEU A 124 11.56 -5.13 14.83
N VAL A 125 11.11 -6.28 15.36
CA VAL A 125 11.62 -6.82 16.62
C VAL A 125 13.12 -7.11 16.54
N GLU A 126 13.59 -7.70 15.43
CA GLU A 126 15.04 -7.89 15.18
C GLU A 126 15.80 -6.56 15.31
N MET A 127 15.27 -5.46 14.74
CA MET A 127 15.88 -4.14 14.87
C MET A 127 15.79 -3.57 16.29
N LEU A 128 14.66 -3.76 16.99
CA LEU A 128 14.52 -3.30 18.38
C LEU A 128 15.54 -3.96 19.30
N GLU A 129 15.77 -5.27 19.12
CA GLU A 129 16.77 -6.03 19.86
C GLU A 129 18.20 -5.55 19.54
N ASP A 130 18.54 -5.43 18.25
CA ASP A 130 19.89 -5.04 17.81
C ASP A 130 20.30 -3.64 18.27
N PHE A 131 19.34 -2.72 18.42
CA PHE A 131 19.58 -1.34 18.85
C PHE A 131 19.25 -1.08 20.32
N GLY A 132 18.75 -2.06 21.06
CA GLY A 132 18.31 -1.89 22.45
C GLY A 132 17.21 -0.83 22.58
N ALA A 133 16.20 -0.87 21.71
CA ALA A 133 15.27 0.23 21.45
C ALA A 133 13.87 0.02 22.08
N ILE A 134 13.14 1.13 22.27
CA ILE A 134 11.69 1.10 22.47
C ILE A 134 11.03 1.04 21.10
N GLY A 135 10.05 0.16 20.91
CA GLY A 135 9.21 0.12 19.71
C GLY A 135 7.84 0.73 19.94
N ILE A 136 7.41 1.62 19.05
CA ILE A 136 6.08 2.22 19.01
C ILE A 136 5.43 1.89 17.67
N ALA A 137 4.18 1.42 17.69
CA ALA A 137 3.35 1.33 16.48
C ALA A 137 2.34 2.46 16.53
N TRP A 138 2.31 3.28 15.47
CA TRP A 138 1.52 4.50 15.40
C TRP A 138 0.28 4.31 14.52
N GLU A 139 -0.90 4.63 15.04
CA GLU A 139 -2.12 4.72 14.23
C GLU A 139 -2.31 6.13 13.69
N HIS A 140 -2.56 6.23 12.38
CA HIS A 140 -2.75 7.50 11.71
C HIS A 140 -4.13 8.12 12.06
N ARG A 141 -4.20 9.45 12.17
CA ARG A 141 -5.47 10.19 12.29
C ARG A 141 -6.49 9.77 11.21
N TYR A 142 -7.76 9.62 11.55
CA TYR A 142 -8.84 9.12 10.67
C TYR A 142 -8.75 7.64 10.25
N TYR A 143 -7.88 6.84 10.86
CA TYR A 143 -7.81 5.39 10.64
C TYR A 143 -8.02 4.62 11.94
N GLY A 144 -8.61 3.43 11.83
CA GLY A 144 -8.98 2.62 12.99
C GLY A 144 -9.88 3.37 13.97
N GLU A 145 -9.43 3.52 15.22
CA GLU A 145 -10.18 4.26 16.24
C GLU A 145 -9.57 5.64 16.54
N SER A 146 -8.53 6.04 15.81
CA SER A 146 -7.87 7.33 15.96
C SER A 146 -8.61 8.42 15.17
N LEU A 147 -9.85 8.72 15.59
CA LEU A 147 -10.81 9.49 14.78
C LEU A 147 -11.07 10.89 15.38
N PRO A 148 -10.57 11.98 14.78
CA PRO A 148 -11.00 13.33 15.14
C PRO A 148 -12.51 13.53 15.01
N PHE A 149 -13.10 12.89 14.00
CA PHE A 149 -14.54 12.74 13.81
C PHE A 149 -14.83 11.34 13.28
N ASN A 150 -15.98 10.76 13.64
CA ASN A 150 -16.40 9.46 13.12
C ASN A 150 -16.47 9.44 11.58
N VAL A 151 -15.92 8.39 10.99
CA VAL A 151 -15.89 8.18 9.54
C VAL A 151 -16.90 7.10 9.14
N SER A 152 -17.82 7.45 8.26
CA SER A 152 -18.83 6.60 7.65
C SER A 152 -19.28 7.19 6.31
N VAL A 153 -20.18 6.49 5.61
CA VAL A 153 -20.80 7.00 4.37
C VAL A 153 -21.59 8.31 4.55
N ASP A 154 -21.96 8.64 5.78
CA ASP A 154 -22.76 9.81 6.15
C ASP A 154 -21.91 10.91 6.81
N THR A 155 -20.58 10.75 6.87
CA THR A 155 -19.70 11.76 7.47
C THR A 155 -19.83 13.11 6.74
N PRO A 156 -20.12 14.20 7.46
CA PRO A 156 -20.12 15.53 6.88
C PRO A 156 -18.77 15.86 6.23
N PRO A 157 -18.74 16.33 4.97
CA PRO A 157 -17.48 16.57 4.25
C PRO A 157 -16.59 17.62 4.92
N GLU A 158 -17.16 18.52 5.73
CA GLU A 158 -16.42 19.50 6.53
C GLU A 158 -15.51 18.87 7.58
N HIS A 159 -15.77 17.64 8.02
CA HIS A 159 -14.93 16.94 8.98
C HIS A 159 -13.62 16.49 8.33
N PHE A 160 -13.63 16.07 7.07
CA PHE A 160 -12.43 15.61 6.38
C PHE A 160 -11.40 16.71 6.09
N LYS A 161 -11.71 18.00 6.32
CA LYS A 161 -10.74 19.09 6.15
C LYS A 161 -9.51 18.97 7.07
N TYR A 162 -9.59 18.19 8.15
CA TYR A 162 -8.46 17.91 9.04
C TYR A 162 -7.72 16.61 8.72
N LEU A 163 -8.17 15.87 7.70
CA LEU A 163 -7.44 14.74 7.12
C LEU A 163 -6.58 15.27 5.96
N THR A 164 -5.41 15.79 6.32
CA THR A 164 -4.40 16.30 5.38
C THR A 164 -3.03 15.80 5.76
N ASN A 165 -2.12 15.69 4.78
CA ASN A 165 -0.72 15.34 5.03
C ASN A 165 -0.10 16.26 6.10
N LYS A 166 -0.35 17.58 6.02
CA LYS A 166 0.20 18.55 6.97
C LYS A 166 -0.20 18.26 8.41
N GLN A 167 -1.48 18.01 8.66
CA GLN A 167 -1.96 17.75 10.01
C GLN A 167 -1.47 16.39 10.54
N ALA A 168 -1.44 15.38 9.68
CA ALA A 168 -0.96 14.04 10.04
C ALA A 168 0.54 13.99 10.35
N LEU A 169 1.36 14.81 9.69
CA LEU A 169 2.79 14.94 10.02
C LEU A 169 3.00 15.67 11.35
N ALA A 170 2.17 16.66 11.67
CA ALA A 170 2.27 17.43 12.91
C ALA A 170 1.89 16.65 14.18
N ASP A 171 1.14 15.55 14.05
CA ASP A 171 0.83 14.65 15.17
C ASP A 171 2.10 14.04 15.79
N ILE A 172 3.07 13.66 14.96
CA ILE A 172 4.27 12.94 15.39
C ILE A 172 5.15 13.79 16.33
N PRO A 173 5.59 15.02 15.98
CA PRO A 173 6.37 15.84 16.90
C PRO A 173 5.57 16.28 18.12
N PHE A 174 4.25 16.44 18.02
CA PHE A 174 3.42 16.72 19.20
C PHE A 174 3.45 15.53 20.18
N PHE A 175 3.27 14.31 19.67
CA PHE A 175 3.36 13.09 20.48
C PHE A 175 4.76 12.91 21.06
N ALA A 176 5.80 12.93 20.23
CA ALA A 176 7.16 12.61 20.64
C ALA A 176 7.69 13.56 21.72
N LYS A 177 7.38 14.86 21.65
CA LYS A 177 7.79 15.85 22.67
C LYS A 177 7.11 15.67 24.02
N ASN A 178 5.97 14.99 24.06
CA ASN A 178 5.21 14.74 25.28
C ASN A 178 5.24 13.26 25.69
N PHE A 179 6.04 12.44 25.01
CA PHE A 179 6.04 11.01 25.22
C PHE A 179 6.63 10.65 26.58
N THR A 180 5.85 9.93 27.38
CA THR A 180 6.29 9.31 28.62
C THR A 180 5.83 7.86 28.63
N LEU A 181 6.60 7.01 29.31
CA LEU A 181 6.32 5.59 29.41
C LEU A 181 6.40 5.14 30.87
N ASP A 182 5.34 4.54 31.38
CA ASP A 182 5.30 3.99 32.73
C ASP A 182 6.47 3.02 32.97
N GLY A 183 7.14 3.16 34.12
CA GLY A 183 8.35 2.40 34.43
C GLY A 183 9.65 3.08 34.01
N HIS A 184 9.61 4.06 33.11
CA HIS A 184 10.78 4.83 32.67
C HIS A 184 10.77 6.24 33.26
N LYS A 185 11.78 6.57 34.06
CA LYS A 185 11.94 7.89 34.70
C LYS A 185 12.85 8.84 33.92
N GLU A 186 13.53 8.32 32.90
CA GLU A 186 14.37 9.12 32.04
C GLU A 186 13.55 9.85 30.97
N ASP A 187 14.16 10.88 30.39
CA ASP A 187 13.57 11.60 29.27
C ASP A 187 13.65 10.74 28.01
N LEU A 188 12.48 10.40 27.45
CA LEU A 188 12.33 9.62 26.22
C LEU A 188 12.01 10.49 25.00
N THR A 189 11.95 11.81 25.18
CA THR A 189 11.62 12.74 24.09
C THR A 189 12.79 12.87 23.10
N PRO A 190 12.55 13.46 21.91
CA PRO A 190 13.62 13.73 20.94
C PRO A 190 14.77 14.59 21.45
N ASP A 191 14.56 15.35 22.53
CA ASP A 191 15.61 16.15 23.17
C ASP A 191 16.65 15.26 23.85
N ALA A 192 16.29 14.06 24.27
CA ALA A 192 17.19 13.14 24.98
C ALA A 192 17.52 11.87 24.20
N LYS A 193 16.64 11.43 23.29
CA LYS A 193 16.77 10.16 22.57
C LYS A 193 16.67 10.34 21.06
N PRO A 194 17.44 9.58 20.26
CA PRO A 194 17.22 9.54 18.82
C PRO A 194 15.93 8.78 18.48
N TRP A 195 15.00 9.45 17.80
CA TRP A 195 13.80 8.80 17.28
C TRP A 195 13.98 8.35 15.84
N VAL A 196 13.61 7.12 15.52
CA VAL A 196 13.77 6.51 14.20
C VAL A 196 12.38 6.16 13.66
N MET A 197 12.03 6.64 12.47
CA MET A 197 10.72 6.37 11.87
C MET A 197 10.84 5.37 10.71
N VAL A 198 10.02 4.34 10.72
CA VAL A 198 10.01 3.25 9.73
C VAL A 198 8.62 3.11 9.15
N GLY A 199 8.52 2.97 7.83
CA GLY A 199 7.24 2.74 7.17
C GLY A 199 7.37 2.30 5.72
N GLY A 200 6.34 1.62 5.25
CA GLY A 200 6.16 1.21 3.85
C GLY A 200 5.04 1.99 3.17
N SER A 201 5.12 2.22 1.86
CA SER A 201 4.09 2.91 1.08
C SER A 201 3.89 4.37 1.56
N TYR A 202 2.65 4.81 1.79
CA TYR A 202 2.34 6.09 2.41
C TYR A 202 3.01 6.28 3.78
N SER A 203 3.14 5.23 4.60
CA SER A 203 3.92 5.33 5.84
C SER A 203 5.40 5.59 5.56
N GLY A 204 5.93 5.07 4.44
CA GLY A 204 7.27 5.38 3.98
C GLY A 204 7.39 6.84 3.54
N MET A 205 6.36 7.38 2.88
CA MET A 205 6.27 8.82 2.58
C MET A 205 6.27 9.63 3.87
N ARG A 206 5.43 9.28 4.85
CA ARG A 206 5.38 9.94 6.15
C ARG A 206 6.70 9.85 6.91
N SER A 207 7.41 8.74 6.82
CA SER A 207 8.74 8.58 7.44
C SER A 207 9.74 9.58 6.86
N ALA A 208 9.81 9.70 5.54
CA ALA A 208 10.67 10.69 4.88
C ALA A 208 10.21 12.13 5.14
N PHE A 209 8.91 12.43 5.01
CA PHE A 209 8.36 13.77 5.19
C PHE A 209 8.47 14.26 6.63
N THR A 210 8.30 13.38 7.63
CA THR A 210 8.46 13.77 9.04
C THR A 210 9.92 14.06 9.35
N ARG A 211 10.86 13.27 8.80
CA ARG A 211 12.29 13.57 8.91
C ARG A 211 12.67 14.89 8.24
N ASP A 212 12.11 15.16 7.06
CA ASP A 212 12.34 16.40 6.32
C ASP A 212 11.79 17.64 7.05
N ALA A 213 10.54 17.58 7.49
CA ALA A 213 9.85 18.70 8.14
C ALA A 213 10.24 18.90 9.61
N TYR A 214 10.63 17.83 10.32
CA TYR A 214 10.93 17.83 11.75
C TYR A 214 12.22 17.06 12.06
N PRO A 215 13.39 17.51 11.53
CA PRO A 215 14.66 16.80 11.70
C PRO A 215 15.17 16.80 13.15
N ASP A 216 14.70 17.72 13.98
CA ASP A 216 14.96 17.76 15.43
C ASP A 216 14.09 16.74 16.21
N THR A 217 13.03 16.22 15.59
CA THR A 217 12.16 15.21 16.18
C THR A 217 12.55 13.82 15.71
N ILE A 218 12.54 13.58 14.40
CA ILE A 218 12.90 12.27 13.83
C ILE A 218 14.36 12.34 13.39
N PHE A 219 15.22 11.55 14.02
CA PHE A 219 16.67 11.50 13.79
C PHE A 219 17.05 10.74 12.51
N ALA A 220 16.34 9.67 12.17
CA ALA A 220 16.57 8.88 10.95
C ALA A 220 15.25 8.27 10.46
N ALA A 221 15.15 8.00 9.16
CA ALA A 221 13.98 7.38 8.58
C ALA A 221 14.30 6.25 7.59
N TYR A 222 13.44 5.24 7.59
CA TYR A 222 13.41 4.17 6.61
C TYR A 222 12.13 4.28 5.79
N ALA A 223 12.28 4.76 4.55
CA ALA A 223 11.19 4.96 3.59
C ALA A 223 11.14 3.80 2.58
N SER A 224 10.41 2.74 2.92
CA SER A 224 10.22 1.59 2.04
C SER A 224 9.11 1.84 1.01
N SER A 225 9.42 1.66 -0.27
CA SER A 225 8.48 1.77 -1.39
C SER A 225 7.61 3.04 -1.33
N ALA A 226 8.20 4.19 -0.98
CA ALA A 226 7.49 5.42 -0.64
C ALA A 226 7.16 6.29 -1.88
N PRO A 227 5.90 6.34 -2.37
CA PRO A 227 5.55 7.10 -3.56
C PRO A 227 5.34 8.59 -3.25
N VAL A 228 6.43 9.33 -3.05
CA VAL A 228 6.40 10.74 -2.61
C VAL A 228 5.90 11.73 -3.68
N GLU A 229 5.92 11.34 -4.96
CA GLU A 229 5.45 12.17 -6.08
C GLU A 229 3.92 12.03 -6.25
N ALA A 230 3.17 13.06 -5.86
CA ALA A 230 1.73 13.17 -6.15
C ALA A 230 1.51 13.29 -7.66
N ARG A 231 0.61 12.49 -8.24
CA ARG A 231 0.36 12.49 -9.67
C ARG A 231 -1.04 12.03 -10.01
N VAL A 232 -1.80 12.82 -10.78
CA VAL A 232 -3.16 12.42 -11.19
C VAL A 232 -3.12 11.16 -12.03
N ASN A 233 -2.32 11.12 -13.10
CA ASN A 233 -2.22 9.94 -13.95
C ASN A 233 -1.09 9.01 -13.53
N MET A 234 -1.46 7.86 -12.96
CA MET A 234 -0.56 6.76 -12.61
C MET A 234 -0.79 5.52 -13.51
N SER A 235 -1.01 5.72 -14.81
CA SER A 235 -1.18 4.61 -15.74
C SER A 235 0.03 3.65 -15.76
N MET A 236 1.23 4.19 -15.55
CA MET A 236 2.49 3.45 -15.40
C MET A 236 2.49 2.35 -14.33
N TYR A 237 1.53 2.36 -13.40
CA TYR A 237 1.33 1.25 -12.47
C TYR A 237 1.28 -0.09 -13.23
N PHE A 238 0.52 -0.13 -14.32
CA PHE A 238 0.34 -1.34 -15.12
C PHE A 238 1.52 -1.65 -16.04
N ASP A 239 2.42 -0.69 -16.29
CA ASP A 239 3.68 -0.99 -16.99
C ASP A 239 4.62 -1.81 -16.11
N GLN A 240 4.67 -1.55 -14.79
CA GLN A 240 5.43 -2.38 -13.86
C GLN A 240 4.79 -3.76 -13.66
N VAL A 241 3.45 -3.85 -13.61
CA VAL A 241 2.74 -5.13 -13.63
C VAL A 241 3.11 -5.93 -14.89
N TYR A 242 3.06 -5.29 -16.06
CA TYR A 242 3.48 -5.90 -17.33
C TYR A 242 4.92 -6.39 -17.28
N ASN A 243 5.85 -5.56 -16.79
CA ASN A 243 7.27 -5.91 -16.68
C ASN A 243 7.48 -7.12 -15.74
N GLY A 244 6.81 -7.14 -14.59
CA GLY A 244 6.84 -8.27 -13.67
C GLY A 244 6.31 -9.55 -14.30
N MET A 245 5.17 -9.48 -15.01
CA MET A 245 4.63 -10.62 -15.76
C MET A 245 5.62 -11.14 -16.82
N VAL A 246 6.21 -10.27 -17.63
CA VAL A 246 7.18 -10.64 -18.66
C VAL A 246 8.43 -11.27 -18.04
N ALA A 247 8.97 -10.67 -16.98
CA ALA A 247 10.15 -11.19 -16.28
C ALA A 247 9.92 -12.57 -15.67
N LYS A 248 8.67 -12.91 -15.31
CA LYS A 248 8.28 -14.22 -14.78
C LYS A 248 7.78 -15.19 -15.86
N GLY A 249 7.92 -14.86 -17.15
CA GLY A 249 7.63 -15.77 -18.26
C GLY A 249 6.20 -15.72 -18.80
N TYR A 250 5.38 -14.76 -18.38
CA TYR A 250 3.97 -14.64 -18.76
C TYR A 250 3.73 -13.73 -19.98
N SER A 251 4.69 -13.63 -20.91
CA SER A 251 4.57 -12.74 -22.08
C SER A 251 3.49 -13.15 -23.08
N ASN A 252 3.07 -14.41 -23.10
CA ASN A 252 1.90 -14.87 -23.86
C ASN A 252 0.60 -14.42 -23.20
N CYS A 253 0.49 -14.60 -21.88
CA CYS A 253 -0.65 -14.16 -21.08
C CYS A 253 -0.90 -12.65 -21.21
N THR A 254 0.14 -11.81 -21.18
CA THR A 254 -0.06 -10.34 -21.37
C THR A 254 -0.68 -10.00 -22.73
N LYS A 255 -0.30 -10.72 -23.79
CA LYS A 255 -0.86 -10.53 -25.15
C LYS A 255 -2.32 -10.99 -25.21
N ASP A 256 -2.62 -12.10 -24.56
CA ASP A 256 -3.97 -12.67 -24.53
C ASP A 256 -4.91 -11.84 -23.65
N ILE A 257 -4.46 -11.33 -22.49
CA ILE A 257 -5.21 -10.35 -21.69
C ILE A 257 -5.60 -9.15 -22.56
N LYS A 258 -4.63 -8.54 -23.24
CA LYS A 258 -4.88 -7.39 -24.13
C LYS A 258 -5.87 -7.75 -25.23
N ALA A 259 -5.70 -8.89 -25.89
CA ALA A 259 -6.60 -9.34 -26.95
C ALA A 259 -8.02 -9.59 -26.44
N GLY A 260 -8.18 -10.22 -25.27
CA GLY A 260 -9.46 -10.44 -24.62
C GLY A 260 -10.15 -9.12 -24.27
N LEU A 261 -9.41 -8.18 -23.68
CA LEU A 261 -9.90 -6.84 -23.37
C LEU A 261 -10.33 -6.06 -24.62
N GLU A 262 -9.58 -6.15 -25.73
CA GLU A 262 -9.98 -5.54 -27.01
C GLU A 262 -11.33 -6.08 -27.51
N TYR A 263 -11.55 -7.39 -27.43
CA TYR A 263 -12.85 -7.97 -27.80
C TYR A 263 -13.97 -7.48 -26.88
N ILE A 264 -13.71 -7.45 -25.56
CA ILE A 264 -14.67 -6.95 -24.58
C ILE A 264 -15.01 -5.48 -24.86
N ASP A 265 -14.01 -4.64 -25.11
CA ASP A 265 -14.16 -3.23 -25.41
C ASP A 265 -14.95 -2.98 -26.71
N ASP A 266 -14.75 -3.83 -27.71
CA ASP A 266 -15.54 -3.82 -28.94
C ASP A 266 -17.00 -4.16 -28.66
N GLU A 267 -17.30 -5.23 -27.89
CA GLU A 267 -18.68 -5.57 -27.51
C GLU A 267 -19.36 -4.47 -26.69
N LEU A 268 -18.64 -3.88 -25.73
CA LEU A 268 -19.13 -2.78 -24.89
C LEU A 268 -19.44 -1.50 -25.69
N SER A 269 -18.80 -1.33 -26.85
CA SER A 269 -18.94 -0.14 -27.71
C SER A 269 -19.94 -0.32 -28.86
N LYS A 270 -20.39 -1.56 -29.13
CA LYS A 270 -21.28 -1.87 -30.27
C LYS A 270 -22.69 -1.31 -30.12
N ASN A 271 -23.41 -1.72 -29.08
CA ASN A 271 -24.76 -1.28 -28.73
C ASN A 271 -25.14 -1.81 -27.34
N ALA A 272 -26.28 -1.34 -26.80
CA ALA A 272 -26.75 -1.71 -25.47
C ALA A 272 -26.95 -3.23 -25.28
N SER A 273 -27.45 -3.94 -26.29
CA SER A 273 -27.67 -5.39 -26.22
C SER A 273 -26.36 -6.18 -26.18
N ALA A 274 -25.36 -5.80 -26.98
CA ALA A 274 -24.02 -6.40 -26.96
C ALA A 274 -23.31 -6.12 -25.63
N ALA A 275 -23.35 -4.89 -25.14
CA ALA A 275 -22.80 -4.51 -23.84
C ALA A 275 -23.45 -5.28 -22.68
N ALA A 276 -24.78 -5.45 -22.71
CA ALA A 276 -25.49 -6.26 -21.73
C ALA A 276 -25.08 -7.74 -21.80
N ALA A 277 -24.97 -8.30 -23.01
CA ALA A 277 -24.61 -9.69 -23.20
C ALA A 277 -23.19 -10.01 -22.70
N ILE A 278 -22.20 -9.15 -22.96
CA ILE A 278 -20.83 -9.37 -22.48
C ILE A 278 -20.75 -9.23 -20.96
N LYS A 279 -21.43 -8.25 -20.36
CA LYS A 279 -21.50 -8.11 -18.89
C LYS A 279 -22.12 -9.32 -18.22
N LYS A 280 -23.25 -9.81 -18.75
CA LYS A 280 -23.91 -11.03 -18.26
C LYS A 280 -23.04 -12.28 -18.42
N ARG A 281 -22.28 -12.38 -19.50
CA ARG A 281 -21.34 -13.51 -19.68
C ARG A 281 -20.34 -13.60 -18.55
N PHE A 282 -19.79 -12.48 -18.10
CA PHE A 282 -18.86 -12.47 -16.99
C PHE A 282 -19.57 -12.68 -15.65
N PHE A 283 -20.57 -11.85 -15.32
CA PHE A 283 -21.07 -11.76 -13.94
C PHE A 283 -22.55 -12.19 -13.73
N GLY A 284 -23.19 -12.74 -14.75
CA GLY A 284 -24.57 -13.22 -14.67
C GLY A 284 -25.62 -12.09 -14.71
N ASP A 285 -26.85 -12.42 -14.31
CA ASP A 285 -27.95 -11.46 -14.30
C ASP A 285 -27.71 -10.32 -13.30
N GLY A 286 -28.16 -9.12 -13.66
CA GLY A 286 -27.90 -7.88 -12.91
C GLY A 286 -26.65 -7.14 -13.40
N ALA A 287 -25.67 -7.85 -13.95
CA ALA A 287 -24.42 -7.27 -14.43
C ALA A 287 -24.62 -6.22 -15.54
N GLU A 288 -25.66 -6.38 -16.37
CA GLU A 288 -26.02 -5.46 -17.44
C GLU A 288 -26.38 -4.05 -16.98
N LYS A 289 -26.70 -3.89 -15.69
CA LYS A 289 -27.05 -2.59 -15.07
C LYS A 289 -25.82 -1.75 -14.73
N ASN A 290 -24.64 -2.36 -14.65
CA ASN A 290 -23.40 -1.66 -14.33
C ASN A 290 -22.93 -0.81 -15.51
N SER A 291 -22.24 0.30 -15.23
CA SER A 291 -21.60 1.07 -16.29
C SER A 291 -20.47 0.27 -16.95
N ASN A 292 -19.99 0.71 -18.12
CA ASN A 292 -18.83 0.07 -18.74
C ASN A 292 -17.56 0.25 -17.88
N GLY A 293 -17.43 1.40 -17.21
CA GLY A 293 -16.33 1.66 -16.27
C GLY A 293 -16.36 0.72 -15.07
N ASP A 294 -17.52 0.56 -14.42
CA ASP A 294 -17.65 -0.33 -13.24
C ASP A 294 -17.41 -1.79 -13.61
N PHE A 295 -17.99 -2.24 -14.73
CA PHE A 295 -17.77 -3.59 -15.24
C PHE A 295 -16.29 -3.87 -15.51
N THR A 296 -15.59 -2.94 -16.17
CA THR A 296 -14.18 -3.13 -16.54
C THR A 296 -13.22 -2.89 -15.38
N ALA A 297 -13.61 -2.14 -14.36
CA ALA A 297 -12.87 -2.05 -13.09
C ALA A 297 -12.89 -3.40 -12.36
N ALA A 298 -14.00 -4.14 -12.42
CA ALA A 298 -14.07 -5.48 -11.85
C ALA A 298 -13.16 -6.49 -12.60
N LEU A 299 -12.97 -6.31 -13.91
CA LEU A 299 -11.99 -7.09 -14.68
C LEU A 299 -10.56 -6.89 -14.21
N ALA A 300 -10.21 -5.67 -13.77
CA ALA A 300 -8.88 -5.37 -13.22
C ALA A 300 -8.59 -6.10 -11.90
N GLY A 301 -9.59 -6.73 -11.28
CA GLY A 301 -9.45 -7.52 -10.05
C GLY A 301 -8.41 -8.64 -10.15
N ILE A 302 -8.11 -9.15 -11.35
CA ILE A 302 -7.06 -10.17 -11.57
C ILE A 302 -5.66 -9.72 -11.16
N PHE A 303 -5.42 -8.41 -11.07
CA PHE A 303 -4.14 -7.84 -10.63
C PHE A 303 -4.08 -7.56 -9.13
N GLY A 304 -5.17 -7.84 -8.40
CA GLY A 304 -5.35 -7.41 -7.01
C GLY A 304 -4.30 -7.90 -6.03
N PHE A 305 -3.66 -9.04 -6.31
CA PHE A 305 -2.61 -9.63 -5.46
C PHE A 305 -1.19 -9.23 -5.89
N PHE A 306 -1.03 -8.60 -7.06
CA PHE A 306 0.28 -8.35 -7.63
C PHE A 306 1.19 -7.53 -6.72
N GLN A 307 0.64 -6.49 -6.10
CA GLN A 307 1.44 -5.61 -5.26
C GLN A 307 2.00 -6.35 -4.02
N ALA A 308 1.30 -7.38 -3.50
CA ALA A 308 1.70 -8.17 -2.30
C ALA A 308 2.52 -9.42 -2.62
N TYR A 309 2.20 -10.08 -3.73
CA TYR A 309 2.68 -11.43 -4.04
C TYR A 309 3.33 -11.53 -5.44
N GLY A 310 3.42 -10.43 -6.18
CA GLY A 310 3.81 -10.45 -7.58
C GLY A 310 2.87 -11.32 -8.42
N VAL A 311 3.42 -12.18 -9.26
CA VAL A 311 2.62 -13.17 -10.00
C VAL A 311 2.12 -14.33 -9.14
N GLY A 312 2.53 -14.42 -7.87
CA GLY A 312 2.05 -15.43 -6.93
C GLY A 312 0.67 -15.10 -6.35
N GLY A 313 0.39 -15.57 -5.13
CA GLY A 313 -0.86 -15.30 -4.41
C GLY A 313 -1.93 -16.40 -4.56
N GLY A 314 -1.52 -17.65 -4.70
CA GLY A 314 -2.42 -18.80 -4.69
C GLY A 314 -3.43 -18.83 -5.84
N ASP A 315 -4.61 -19.38 -5.57
CA ASP A 315 -5.69 -19.60 -6.53
C ASP A 315 -6.20 -18.28 -7.15
N GLY A 316 -6.20 -17.18 -6.38
CA GLY A 316 -6.59 -15.84 -6.86
C GLY A 316 -5.44 -15.04 -7.50
N GLY A 317 -4.24 -15.59 -7.51
CA GLY A 317 -3.03 -14.95 -8.01
C GLY A 317 -3.00 -14.77 -9.52
N LEU A 318 -2.22 -13.80 -9.98
CA LEU A 318 -2.09 -13.49 -11.41
C LEU A 318 -1.45 -14.64 -12.20
N GLY A 319 -0.55 -15.41 -11.58
CA GLY A 319 0.04 -16.62 -12.15
C GLY A 319 -1.00 -17.72 -12.37
N SER A 320 -1.85 -18.00 -11.38
CA SER A 320 -2.98 -18.94 -11.50
C SER A 320 -3.93 -18.55 -12.64
N PHE A 321 -4.25 -17.26 -12.74
CA PHE A 321 -5.03 -16.75 -13.86
C PHE A 321 -4.34 -16.99 -15.20
N CYS A 322 -3.04 -16.70 -15.32
CA CYS A 322 -2.30 -16.89 -16.55
C CYS A 322 -2.12 -18.37 -16.92
N GLU A 323 -1.85 -19.25 -15.97
CA GLU A 323 -1.80 -20.70 -16.20
C GLU A 323 -3.14 -21.21 -16.74
N TYR A 324 -4.24 -20.72 -16.19
CA TYR A 324 -5.57 -21.02 -16.70
C TYR A 324 -5.76 -20.47 -18.12
N LEU A 325 -5.53 -19.17 -18.34
CA LEU A 325 -5.76 -18.50 -19.62
C LEU A 325 -4.95 -19.16 -20.76
N GLU A 326 -3.72 -19.54 -20.46
CA GLU A 326 -2.74 -20.10 -21.39
C GLU A 326 -2.75 -21.64 -21.44
N THR A 327 -3.73 -22.31 -20.85
CA THR A 327 -3.96 -23.76 -21.01
C THR A 327 -5.21 -24.03 -21.84
N ASP A 328 -5.08 -24.82 -22.93
CA ASP A 328 -6.21 -25.19 -23.79
C ASP A 328 -7.17 -26.11 -23.03
N ALA A 329 -8.43 -25.70 -22.90
CA ALA A 329 -9.42 -26.40 -22.07
C ALA A 329 -9.74 -27.84 -22.53
N ALA A 330 -9.48 -28.20 -23.80
CA ALA A 330 -9.79 -29.52 -24.33
C ALA A 330 -8.57 -30.44 -24.35
N THR A 331 -7.41 -29.90 -24.73
CA THR A 331 -6.18 -30.68 -24.93
C THR A 331 -5.22 -30.61 -23.74
N LEU A 332 -5.46 -29.69 -22.80
CA LEU A 332 -4.59 -29.38 -21.66
C LEU A 332 -3.16 -29.00 -22.08
N GLN A 333 -2.97 -28.59 -23.33
CA GLN A 333 -1.68 -28.13 -23.82
C GLN A 333 -1.49 -26.63 -23.56
N PRO A 334 -0.28 -26.19 -23.22
CA PRO A 334 0.01 -24.77 -23.05
C PRO A 334 -0.02 -24.03 -24.39
N ALA A 335 -0.38 -22.76 -24.33
CA ALA A 335 -0.27 -21.85 -25.47
C ALA A 335 1.20 -21.65 -25.87
N GLY A 336 1.41 -21.34 -27.15
CA GLY A 336 2.72 -20.93 -27.64
C GLY A 336 3.09 -19.49 -27.23
N PRO A 337 4.30 -19.01 -27.56
CA PRO A 337 4.80 -17.68 -27.16
C PRO A 337 3.97 -16.46 -27.64
N ARG A 338 2.99 -16.68 -28.51
CA ARG A 338 2.08 -15.65 -29.03
C ARG A 338 0.69 -15.67 -28.36
N GLY A 339 0.47 -16.56 -27.38
CA GLY A 339 -0.85 -16.78 -26.78
C GLY A 339 -1.81 -17.51 -27.71
N PHE A 340 -3.05 -17.72 -27.27
CA PHE A 340 -4.13 -18.31 -28.05
C PHE A 340 -4.81 -17.32 -28.98
N ALA A 341 -4.81 -16.01 -28.69
CA ALA A 341 -5.56 -15.04 -29.48
C ALA A 341 -5.30 -15.10 -31.00
N PRO A 342 -4.05 -15.28 -31.50
CA PRO A 342 -3.79 -15.37 -32.93
C PRO A 342 -4.33 -16.65 -33.61
N TYR A 343 -4.60 -17.71 -32.86
CA TYR A 343 -4.98 -19.03 -33.39
C TYR A 343 -6.45 -19.37 -33.13
N ARG A 344 -6.99 -18.94 -31.99
CA ARG A 344 -8.36 -19.19 -31.53
C ARG A 344 -9.24 -17.93 -31.59
N GLY A 345 -8.65 -16.76 -31.78
CA GLY A 345 -9.34 -15.47 -31.84
C GLY A 345 -9.51 -14.80 -30.48
N LYS A 346 -9.65 -13.47 -30.49
CA LYS A 346 -9.83 -12.65 -29.28
C LYS A 346 -11.06 -13.04 -28.44
N LYS A 347 -12.14 -13.42 -29.12
CA LYS A 347 -13.37 -13.92 -28.48
C LYS A 347 -13.10 -15.13 -27.60
N TYR A 348 -12.34 -16.11 -28.09
CA TYR A 348 -12.00 -17.30 -27.31
C TYR A 348 -11.32 -16.93 -26.00
N VAL A 349 -10.35 -15.99 -26.05
CA VAL A 349 -9.61 -15.55 -24.87
C VAL A 349 -10.53 -14.83 -23.87
N ALA A 350 -11.42 -13.94 -24.34
CA ALA A 350 -12.40 -13.29 -23.48
C ALA A 350 -13.37 -14.30 -22.83
N GLU A 351 -13.75 -15.36 -23.55
CA GLU A 351 -14.60 -16.43 -23.01
C GLU A 351 -13.86 -17.31 -22.00
N ARG A 352 -12.56 -17.58 -22.22
CA ARG A 352 -11.69 -18.22 -21.22
C ARG A 352 -11.62 -17.37 -19.96
N PHE A 353 -11.29 -16.08 -20.07
CA PHE A 353 -11.26 -15.17 -18.92
C PHE A 353 -12.58 -15.21 -18.13
N ALA A 354 -13.73 -15.07 -18.80
CA ALA A 354 -15.04 -15.13 -18.15
C ALA A 354 -15.36 -16.47 -17.45
N SER A 355 -14.61 -17.52 -17.75
CA SER A 355 -14.82 -18.89 -17.24
C SER A 355 -13.78 -19.31 -16.22
N TRP A 356 -12.83 -18.44 -15.85
CA TRP A 356 -11.85 -18.74 -14.80
C TRP A 356 -12.59 -19.01 -13.48
N PRO A 357 -12.47 -20.21 -12.87
CA PRO A 357 -13.36 -20.63 -11.79
C PRO A 357 -13.39 -19.70 -10.58
N VAL A 358 -12.24 -19.13 -10.22
CA VAL A 358 -12.07 -18.27 -9.04
C VAL A 358 -12.54 -16.84 -9.31
N PHE A 359 -12.75 -16.47 -10.58
CA PHE A 359 -12.95 -15.06 -10.95
C PHE A 359 -14.21 -14.45 -10.34
N ILE A 360 -15.31 -15.20 -10.32
CA ILE A 360 -16.56 -14.69 -9.76
C ILE A 360 -16.46 -14.51 -8.24
N ASP A 361 -15.76 -15.41 -7.55
CA ASP A 361 -15.56 -15.31 -6.11
C ASP A 361 -14.66 -14.12 -5.78
N LEU A 362 -13.62 -13.88 -6.60
CA LEU A 362 -12.78 -12.69 -6.48
C LEU A 362 -13.59 -11.41 -6.67
N VAL A 363 -14.49 -11.35 -7.65
CA VAL A 363 -15.36 -10.16 -7.86
C VAL A 363 -16.36 -9.99 -6.73
N ASN A 364 -17.04 -11.05 -6.31
CA ASN A 364 -17.98 -11.02 -5.19
C ASN A 364 -17.30 -10.59 -3.89
N PHE A 365 -16.06 -11.05 -3.68
CA PHE A 365 -15.23 -10.66 -2.56
C PHE A 365 -14.80 -9.20 -2.63
N ASN A 366 -14.35 -8.71 -3.80
CA ASN A 366 -13.81 -7.36 -3.96
C ASN A 366 -14.87 -6.24 -3.91
N TYR A 367 -16.13 -6.55 -4.24
CA TYR A 367 -17.22 -5.56 -4.33
C TYR A 367 -18.32 -5.77 -3.29
N ASP A 368 -18.13 -6.70 -2.35
CA ASP A 368 -19.15 -7.18 -1.41
C ASP A 368 -20.49 -7.44 -2.10
N THR A 369 -20.44 -8.27 -3.14
CA THR A 369 -21.59 -8.53 -4.01
C THR A 369 -21.87 -10.04 -4.13
N ASN A 370 -22.95 -10.41 -4.80
CA ASN A 370 -23.38 -11.79 -4.99
C ASN A 370 -23.72 -12.04 -6.47
N CYS A 371 -22.85 -11.59 -7.37
CA CYS A 371 -22.95 -11.83 -8.80
C CYS A 371 -23.00 -13.35 -9.06
N ARG A 372 -23.81 -13.77 -10.04
CA ARG A 372 -24.17 -15.18 -10.30
C ARG A 372 -24.79 -15.94 -9.11
N GLN A 373 -25.14 -15.27 -8.01
CA GLN A 373 -25.73 -15.86 -6.82
C GLN A 373 -24.92 -17.05 -6.28
N THR A 374 -23.60 -16.90 -6.16
CA THR A 374 -22.72 -17.98 -5.67
C THR A 374 -23.01 -18.33 -4.20
N ASP A 375 -23.49 -17.36 -3.41
CA ASP A 375 -24.12 -17.62 -2.11
C ASP A 375 -25.65 -17.70 -2.28
N THR A 376 -26.17 -18.92 -2.27
CA THR A 376 -27.61 -19.17 -2.45
C THR A 376 -28.47 -18.70 -1.27
N THR A 377 -27.85 -18.34 -0.14
CA THR A 377 -28.57 -17.81 1.04
C THR A 377 -28.84 -16.31 0.95
N LYS A 378 -28.13 -15.61 0.05
CA LYS A 378 -28.28 -14.18 -0.20
C LYS A 378 -29.04 -13.93 -1.51
N PRO A 379 -29.72 -12.77 -1.65
CA PRO A 379 -30.32 -12.39 -2.93
C PRO A 379 -29.24 -12.23 -4.01
N LEU A 380 -29.63 -12.40 -5.28
CA LEU A 380 -28.81 -11.99 -6.41
C LEU A 380 -28.62 -10.48 -6.37
N GLU A 381 -27.38 -10.04 -6.20
CA GLU A 381 -26.99 -8.65 -6.24
C GLU A 381 -25.67 -8.58 -7.01
N CYS A 382 -25.63 -7.78 -8.08
CA CYS A 382 -24.44 -7.64 -8.90
C CYS A 382 -24.20 -6.18 -9.24
N THR A 383 -23.97 -5.40 -8.18
CA THR A 383 -23.73 -3.96 -8.23
C THR A 383 -22.24 -3.73 -8.02
N LEU A 384 -21.57 -3.16 -9.03
CA LEU A 384 -20.11 -2.98 -9.06
C LEU A 384 -19.69 -1.53 -8.77
N ASN A 385 -20.63 -0.72 -8.28
CA ASN A 385 -20.41 0.68 -7.94
C ASN A 385 -20.91 1.12 -6.55
N PRO A 386 -20.93 0.25 -5.50
CA PRO A 386 -21.28 0.73 -4.17
C PRO A 386 -20.26 1.79 -3.71
N LYS A 387 -20.72 2.72 -2.86
CA LYS A 387 -19.78 3.51 -2.05
C LYS A 387 -19.11 2.58 -1.05
N SER A 388 -17.85 2.83 -0.72
CA SER A 388 -17.22 2.10 0.37
C SER A 388 -17.87 2.49 1.70
N THR A 389 -18.13 1.49 2.53
CA THR A 389 -18.62 1.63 3.92
C THR A 389 -17.51 1.46 4.95
N ASP A 390 -16.32 1.01 4.54
CA ASP A 390 -15.16 0.82 5.41
C ASP A 390 -14.50 2.18 5.73
N PRO A 391 -14.42 2.60 7.01
CA PRO A 391 -13.91 3.90 7.41
C PRO A 391 -12.52 4.23 6.86
N ASP A 392 -11.57 3.30 6.96
CA ASP A 392 -10.21 3.46 6.46
C ASP A 392 -10.19 3.67 4.93
N THR A 393 -11.00 2.94 4.16
CA THR A 393 -11.15 3.16 2.71
C THR A 393 -11.67 4.55 2.40
N ILE A 394 -12.67 5.02 3.17
CA ILE A 394 -13.25 6.35 2.99
C ILE A 394 -12.18 7.40 3.25
N SER A 395 -11.42 7.29 4.34
CA SER A 395 -10.30 8.18 4.67
C SER A 395 -9.24 8.22 3.58
N TRP A 396 -8.80 7.05 3.09
CA TRP A 396 -7.82 6.99 2.01
C TRP A 396 -8.36 7.59 0.70
N THR A 397 -9.63 7.31 0.38
CA THR A 397 -10.31 7.89 -0.78
C THR A 397 -10.34 9.41 -0.71
N TRP A 398 -10.59 9.97 0.47
CA TRP A 398 -10.51 11.42 0.65
C TRP A 398 -9.10 11.95 0.34
N GLN A 399 -8.05 11.34 0.90
CA GLN A 399 -6.67 11.80 0.71
C GLN A 399 -6.23 11.77 -0.76
N PHE A 400 -6.45 10.65 -1.46
CA PHE A 400 -6.00 10.56 -2.85
C PHE A 400 -6.86 11.39 -3.81
N CYS A 401 -8.15 11.59 -3.51
CA CYS A 401 -9.03 12.45 -4.29
C CYS A 401 -8.79 13.95 -4.05
N THR A 402 -8.06 14.34 -3.00
CA THR A 402 -7.81 15.75 -2.65
C THR A 402 -6.36 16.18 -2.84
N GLU A 403 -5.39 15.42 -2.34
CA GLU A 403 -3.96 15.78 -2.30
C GLU A 403 -3.14 14.99 -3.34
N TRP A 404 -3.22 13.66 -3.30
CA TRP A 404 -2.19 12.81 -3.93
C TRP A 404 -2.44 12.44 -5.39
N GLY A 405 -3.69 12.27 -5.78
CA GLY A 405 -4.06 11.66 -7.06
C GLY A 405 -3.91 10.14 -7.05
N TYR A 406 -2.97 9.63 -7.82
CA TYR A 406 -2.69 8.21 -8.03
C TYR A 406 -3.74 7.46 -8.83
N TYR A 407 -4.39 8.07 -9.82
CA TYR A 407 -5.37 7.36 -10.64
C TYR A 407 -4.69 6.33 -11.55
N GLN A 408 -4.93 5.06 -11.25
CA GLN A 408 -4.42 3.92 -11.99
C GLN A 408 -5.29 3.67 -13.23
N SER A 409 -5.22 4.61 -14.17
CA SER A 409 -5.90 4.52 -15.46
C SER A 409 -5.17 3.58 -16.43
N ASN A 410 -5.78 3.31 -17.59
CA ASN A 410 -5.20 2.44 -18.60
C ASN A 410 -3.84 2.97 -19.11
N ASN A 411 -2.83 2.10 -19.15
CA ASN A 411 -1.50 2.33 -19.73
C ASN A 411 -1.50 2.21 -21.27
N PHE A 412 -2.45 2.87 -21.93
CA PHE A 412 -2.67 2.81 -23.38
C PHE A 412 -1.41 2.53 -24.21
N GLY A 413 -1.50 1.54 -25.12
CA GLY A 413 -0.39 1.20 -26.01
C GLY A 413 -0.16 -0.31 -26.13
N PRO A 414 1.04 -0.74 -26.56
CA PRO A 414 1.34 -2.15 -26.77
C PRO A 414 1.30 -2.98 -25.48
N HIS A 415 1.51 -2.36 -24.32
CA HIS A 415 1.54 -3.01 -23.01
C HIS A 415 0.22 -2.89 -22.23
N SER A 416 -0.85 -2.41 -22.88
CA SER A 416 -2.13 -2.16 -22.21
C SER A 416 -2.67 -3.42 -21.51
N LEU A 417 -2.86 -3.32 -20.19
CA LEU A 417 -3.41 -4.39 -19.34
C LEU A 417 -4.83 -4.09 -18.84
N LEU A 418 -5.38 -2.92 -19.18
CA LEU A 418 -6.71 -2.49 -18.79
C LEU A 418 -7.60 -2.22 -20.01
N SER A 419 -8.90 -2.22 -19.77
CA SER A 419 -9.90 -1.76 -20.75
C SER A 419 -9.74 -0.27 -21.06
N LYS A 420 -10.09 0.16 -22.28
CA LYS A 420 -10.16 1.57 -22.66
C LYS A 420 -11.16 2.40 -21.84
N PHE A 421 -12.08 1.76 -21.11
CA PHE A 421 -13.04 2.42 -20.23
C PHE A 421 -12.45 2.78 -18.85
N GLN A 422 -11.23 2.34 -18.52
CA GLN A 422 -10.51 2.75 -17.32
C GLN A 422 -9.76 4.07 -17.57
N THR A 423 -10.51 5.16 -17.73
CA THR A 423 -9.96 6.50 -18.03
C THR A 423 -9.75 7.33 -16.76
N LEU A 424 -9.03 8.45 -16.87
CA LEU A 424 -8.89 9.41 -15.75
C LEU A 424 -10.23 9.99 -15.33
N GLU A 425 -11.15 10.22 -16.28
CA GLU A 425 -12.49 10.71 -16.00
C GLU A 425 -13.30 9.68 -15.20
N TYR A 426 -13.16 8.39 -15.51
CA TYR A 426 -13.78 7.33 -14.71
C TYR A 426 -13.19 7.30 -13.30
N GLN A 427 -11.87 7.42 -13.16
CA GLN A 427 -11.21 7.46 -11.84
C GLN A 427 -11.67 8.68 -11.02
N GLN A 428 -11.76 9.88 -11.62
CA GLN A 428 -12.35 11.05 -10.96
C GLN A 428 -13.84 10.85 -10.63
N TYR A 429 -14.60 10.18 -11.50
CA TYR A 429 -15.99 9.84 -11.24
C TYR A 429 -16.12 8.96 -9.98
N THR A 430 -15.15 8.08 -9.70
CA THR A 430 -15.13 7.33 -8.44
C THR A 430 -15.05 8.28 -7.24
N CYS A 431 -14.12 9.24 -7.21
CA CYS A 431 -14.06 10.25 -6.15
C CYS A 431 -15.39 10.99 -5.94
N ASN A 432 -15.99 11.44 -7.03
CA ASN A 432 -17.26 12.17 -7.00
C ASN A 432 -18.42 11.30 -6.49
N ARG A 433 -18.40 10.00 -6.80
CA ARG A 433 -19.39 9.02 -6.33
C ARG A 433 -19.28 8.75 -4.83
N GLN A 434 -18.07 8.70 -4.27
CA GLN A 434 -17.86 8.49 -2.84
C GLN A 434 -18.32 9.72 -2.04
N PHE A 435 -18.02 10.93 -2.52
CA PHE A 435 -18.27 12.18 -1.79
C PHE A 435 -19.19 13.17 -2.54
N PRO A 436 -20.44 12.78 -2.86
CA PRO A 436 -21.32 13.62 -3.66
C PRO A 436 -21.67 14.94 -2.98
N ASP A 437 -21.77 14.96 -1.65
CA ASP A 437 -22.08 16.18 -0.90
C ASP A 437 -20.87 17.12 -0.79
N ALA A 438 -19.64 16.58 -0.76
CA ALA A 438 -18.43 17.39 -0.86
C ALA A 438 -18.35 18.11 -2.22
N VAL A 439 -18.70 17.40 -3.31
CA VAL A 439 -18.79 17.99 -4.65
C VAL A 439 -19.82 19.12 -4.69
N LYS A 440 -21.05 18.89 -4.18
CA LYS A 440 -22.11 19.92 -4.15
C LYS A 440 -21.69 21.16 -3.37
N LYS A 441 -20.94 20.99 -2.27
CA LYS A 441 -20.46 22.09 -1.42
C LYS A 441 -19.16 22.73 -1.90
N GLY A 442 -18.54 22.21 -2.97
CA GLY A 442 -17.25 22.70 -3.47
C GLY A 442 -16.06 22.38 -2.55
N LEU A 443 -16.18 21.35 -1.70
CA LEU A 443 -15.12 20.92 -0.78
C LEU A 443 -14.22 19.84 -1.38
N LEU A 444 -14.72 19.05 -2.33
CA LEU A 444 -13.90 18.13 -3.11
C LEU A 444 -13.44 18.85 -4.40
N PRO A 445 -12.13 18.90 -4.69
CA PRO A 445 -11.66 19.53 -5.90
C PRO A 445 -12.07 18.71 -7.14
N SER A 446 -12.21 19.39 -8.29
CA SER A 446 -12.56 18.72 -9.57
C SER A 446 -11.45 17.81 -10.12
N THR A 447 -10.23 17.98 -9.61
CA THR A 447 -9.06 17.11 -9.81
C THR A 447 -8.18 17.20 -8.55
N PRO A 448 -7.48 16.13 -8.15
CA PRO A 448 -6.54 16.17 -7.03
C PRO A 448 -5.48 17.25 -7.21
N GLN A 449 -5.10 17.94 -6.12
CA GLN A 449 -4.24 19.13 -6.12
C GLN A 449 -2.73 18.78 -6.13
N VAL A 450 -2.32 17.90 -7.05
CA VAL A 450 -0.98 17.28 -7.03
C VAL A 450 0.18 18.27 -7.13
N GLU A 451 0.01 19.37 -7.86
CA GLU A 451 1.05 20.41 -7.99
C GLU A 451 1.31 21.12 -6.65
N ALA A 452 0.24 21.44 -5.90
CA ALA A 452 0.35 22.05 -4.58
C ALA A 452 0.97 21.06 -3.58
N THR A 453 0.59 19.79 -3.67
CA THR A 453 1.16 18.70 -2.87
C THR A 453 2.67 18.55 -3.11
N ASN A 454 3.11 18.42 -4.37
CA ASN A 454 4.55 18.27 -4.68
C ASN A 454 5.37 19.51 -4.34
N LYS A 455 4.78 20.71 -4.45
CA LYS A 455 5.43 21.93 -4.00
C LYS A 455 5.67 21.93 -2.48
N GLN A 456 4.78 21.31 -1.72
CA GLN A 456 4.91 21.20 -0.27
C GLN A 456 5.88 20.08 0.15
N THR A 457 5.90 18.96 -0.57
CA THR A 457 6.63 17.75 -0.17
C THR A 457 7.97 17.56 -0.88
N GLY A 458 8.25 18.33 -1.93
CA GLY A 458 9.42 18.17 -2.79
C GLY A 458 9.29 17.07 -3.84
N GLY A 459 8.24 16.24 -3.80
CA GLY A 459 8.01 15.16 -4.76
C GLY A 459 9.25 14.28 -4.95
N TRP A 460 9.56 13.89 -6.19
CA TRP A 460 10.76 13.11 -6.53
C TRP A 460 12.10 13.73 -6.10
N THR A 461 12.14 15.04 -5.89
CA THR A 461 13.38 15.78 -5.58
C THR A 461 13.69 15.86 -4.09
N ILE A 462 12.83 15.32 -3.23
CA ILE A 462 13.08 15.32 -1.78
C ILE A 462 14.39 14.56 -1.44
N ARG A 463 15.26 15.18 -0.64
CA ARG A 463 16.58 14.63 -0.24
C ARG A 463 16.88 14.85 1.26
N PRO A 464 16.00 14.40 2.16
CA PRO A 464 16.23 14.60 3.58
C PRO A 464 17.46 13.80 4.04
N SER A 465 18.27 14.39 4.92
CA SER A 465 19.40 13.70 5.54
C SER A 465 18.94 12.54 6.42
N ASN A 466 19.80 11.53 6.61
CA ASN A 466 19.52 10.34 7.41
C ASN A 466 18.28 9.54 6.98
N VAL A 467 17.97 9.53 5.68
CA VAL A 467 16.87 8.74 5.11
C VAL A 467 17.39 7.67 4.17
N TYR A 468 16.97 6.44 4.41
CA TYR A 468 17.18 5.31 3.51
C TYR A 468 15.93 5.05 2.68
N TRP A 469 16.12 4.94 1.36
CA TRP A 469 15.06 4.68 0.40
C TRP A 469 15.19 3.26 -0.14
N SER A 470 14.11 2.50 -0.14
CA SER A 470 14.09 1.19 -0.79
C SER A 470 12.85 1.01 -1.66
N GLY A 471 12.91 0.05 -2.58
CA GLY A 471 11.76 -0.31 -3.41
C GLY A 471 11.98 -1.60 -4.17
N GLY A 472 10.90 -2.24 -4.60
CA GLY A 472 10.98 -3.44 -5.42
C GLY A 472 11.23 -3.13 -6.90
N GLN A 473 11.98 -3.99 -7.59
CA GLN A 473 12.20 -3.89 -9.03
C GLN A 473 10.89 -3.80 -9.82
N PHE A 474 9.89 -4.60 -9.45
CA PHE A 474 8.58 -4.67 -10.11
C PHE A 474 7.48 -3.95 -9.33
N ASP A 475 7.84 -3.21 -8.28
CA ASP A 475 6.90 -2.43 -7.49
C ASP A 475 6.26 -1.33 -8.37
N PRO A 476 4.94 -1.38 -8.60
CA PRO A 476 4.24 -0.35 -9.37
C PRO A 476 4.34 1.06 -8.77
N TRP A 477 4.57 1.18 -7.46
CA TRP A 477 4.69 2.47 -6.77
C TRP A 477 6.10 3.03 -6.77
N ARG A 478 7.12 2.21 -7.08
CA ARG A 478 8.50 2.70 -7.24
C ARG A 478 8.57 3.83 -8.26
N THR A 479 7.71 3.81 -9.28
CA THR A 479 7.68 4.85 -10.32
C THR A 479 7.30 6.24 -9.80
N LEU A 480 6.74 6.34 -8.59
CA LEU A 480 6.42 7.61 -7.92
C LEU A 480 7.31 7.87 -6.69
N SER A 481 8.33 7.04 -6.45
CA SER A 481 9.32 7.26 -5.40
C SER A 481 10.58 7.92 -5.96
N PRO A 482 11.53 8.39 -5.13
CA PRO A 482 12.83 8.88 -5.63
C PRO A 482 13.67 7.80 -6.34
N LEU A 483 13.25 6.52 -6.26
CA LEU A 483 13.83 5.38 -6.99
C LEU A 483 13.19 5.16 -8.37
N ALA A 484 12.36 6.10 -8.84
CA ALA A 484 11.79 6.07 -10.17
C ALA A 484 12.89 6.12 -11.24
N THR A 485 12.72 5.32 -12.29
CA THR A 485 13.66 5.21 -13.42
C THR A 485 12.97 5.45 -14.76
N GLU A 486 11.68 5.76 -14.72
CA GLU A 486 10.83 5.99 -15.88
C GLU A 486 11.16 7.35 -16.49
N ASP A 487 10.97 7.51 -17.81
CA ASP A 487 11.34 8.73 -18.56
C ASP A 487 10.69 10.02 -18.03
N ILE A 488 9.59 9.88 -17.29
CA ILE A 488 8.83 10.96 -16.67
C ILE A 488 9.44 11.46 -15.36
N ALA A 489 10.36 10.70 -14.76
CA ALA A 489 11.01 11.01 -13.49
C ALA A 489 12.34 11.77 -13.72
N PRO A 490 12.92 12.41 -12.69
CA PRO A 490 14.23 13.03 -12.79
C PRO A 490 15.30 12.05 -13.28
N GLN A 491 16.02 12.45 -14.33
CA GLN A 491 17.06 11.62 -14.95
C GLN A 491 18.43 11.90 -14.35
N GLY A 492 19.33 10.91 -14.40
CA GLY A 492 20.71 11.06 -13.90
C GLY A 492 20.87 10.86 -12.39
N VAL A 493 19.85 10.37 -11.70
CA VAL A 493 19.94 10.01 -10.27
C VAL A 493 20.66 8.67 -10.12
N THR A 494 21.77 8.67 -9.38
CA THR A 494 22.54 7.48 -9.04
C THR A 494 22.08 6.93 -7.69
N PHE A 495 21.60 5.69 -7.68
CA PHE A 495 21.28 4.97 -6.45
C PHE A 495 22.56 4.41 -5.84
N SER A 496 22.80 4.70 -4.57
CA SER A 496 24.01 4.30 -3.87
C SER A 496 23.69 3.71 -2.51
N THR A 497 24.43 2.66 -2.15
CA THR A 497 24.42 2.08 -0.81
C THR A 497 25.60 2.58 0.05
N GLU A 498 26.36 3.58 -0.44
CA GLU A 498 27.37 4.27 0.36
C GLU A 498 26.65 5.16 1.39
N ILE A 499 26.93 4.91 2.67
CA ILE A 499 26.27 5.59 3.79
C ILE A 499 26.65 7.08 3.80
N PRO A 500 25.67 8.01 3.64
CA PRO A 500 25.91 9.43 3.79
C PRO A 500 26.43 9.79 5.19
N LYS A 501 27.17 10.90 5.30
CA LYS A 501 27.50 11.45 6.61
C LYS A 501 26.22 11.83 7.36
N CYS A 502 26.20 11.60 8.66
CA CYS A 502 25.06 11.99 9.49
C CYS A 502 24.73 13.49 9.32
N GLY A 503 23.44 13.79 9.16
CA GLY A 503 22.90 15.15 9.06
C GLY A 503 23.24 15.83 7.74
N VAL A 504 23.81 15.10 6.77
CA VAL A 504 24.19 15.65 5.46
C VAL A 504 23.26 15.09 4.40
N GLU A 505 22.58 15.98 3.68
CA GLU A 505 21.76 15.66 2.53
C GLU A 505 22.63 15.20 1.36
N THR A 506 22.10 14.30 0.52
CA THR A 506 22.76 13.93 -0.72
C THR A 506 22.51 14.98 -1.80
N GLY A 507 23.38 15.04 -2.81
CA GLY A 507 23.12 15.86 -4.01
C GLY A 507 21.87 15.38 -4.75
N GLU A 508 21.29 16.24 -5.59
CA GLU A 508 20.09 15.90 -6.38
C GLU A 508 20.28 14.67 -7.27
N ASP A 509 21.52 14.48 -7.76
CA ASP A 509 21.96 13.39 -8.63
C ASP A 509 22.31 12.09 -7.89
N ARG A 510 22.12 12.04 -6.57
CA ARG A 510 22.47 10.87 -5.76
C ARG A 510 21.41 10.58 -4.70
N LEU A 511 21.06 9.30 -4.55
CA LEU A 511 20.11 8.84 -3.54
C LEU A 511 20.73 7.71 -2.73
N PHE A 512 20.68 7.81 -1.40
CA PHE A 512 21.01 6.68 -0.54
C PHE A 512 19.84 5.69 -0.52
N GLY A 513 19.98 4.60 -1.26
CA GLY A 513 18.88 3.66 -1.42
C GLY A 513 19.19 2.44 -2.26
N TYR A 514 18.23 1.52 -2.31
CA TYR A 514 18.38 0.21 -2.92
C TYR A 514 17.11 -0.25 -3.63
N ILE A 515 17.26 -0.75 -4.87
CA ILE A 515 16.18 -1.44 -5.58
C ILE A 515 16.38 -2.95 -5.41
N MET A 516 15.42 -3.61 -4.78
CA MET A 516 15.44 -5.05 -4.58
C MET A 516 15.09 -5.79 -5.86
N GLU A 517 15.95 -6.68 -6.32
CA GLU A 517 15.67 -7.57 -7.44
C GLU A 517 14.50 -8.52 -7.14
N ASN A 518 13.69 -8.83 -8.16
CA ASN A 518 12.59 -9.80 -8.06
C ASN A 518 11.60 -9.52 -6.93
N ALA A 519 11.38 -8.24 -6.64
CA ALA A 519 10.58 -7.80 -5.51
C ALA A 519 9.48 -6.84 -5.97
N GLU A 520 8.35 -6.92 -5.30
CA GLU A 520 7.24 -6.00 -5.43
C GLU A 520 7.24 -5.03 -4.25
N HIS A 521 6.07 -4.62 -3.78
CA HIS A 521 5.93 -3.43 -2.96
C HIS A 521 6.21 -3.70 -1.47
N CYS A 522 7.13 -2.93 -0.90
CA CYS A 522 7.60 -3.07 0.49
C CYS A 522 8.14 -4.46 0.87
N PHE A 523 8.72 -5.17 -0.09
CA PHE A 523 9.22 -6.53 0.11
C PHE A 523 10.41 -6.64 1.10
N ASP A 524 10.99 -5.53 1.51
CA ASP A 524 12.01 -5.48 2.56
C ASP A 524 11.44 -5.40 3.96
N LEU A 525 10.17 -5.08 4.12
CA LEU A 525 9.51 -5.25 5.40
C LEU A 525 9.04 -6.71 5.55
N ILE A 526 9.29 -7.54 4.52
CA ILE A 526 9.20 -8.98 4.60
C ILE A 526 10.37 -9.62 5.35
N THR A 527 10.16 -10.15 6.57
CA THR A 527 11.22 -10.82 7.35
C THR A 527 11.94 -11.89 6.53
N GLY A 528 11.21 -12.82 5.93
CA GLY A 528 11.74 -14.03 5.29
C GLY A 528 12.19 -13.87 3.84
N PHE A 529 12.10 -12.68 3.25
CA PHE A 529 12.50 -12.44 1.86
C PHE A 529 13.97 -12.06 1.81
N GLY A 530 14.76 -12.90 1.14
CA GLY A 530 16.22 -12.78 1.09
C GLY A 530 16.73 -11.41 0.65
N PRO A 531 16.29 -10.87 -0.52
CA PRO A 531 16.66 -9.53 -0.95
C PRO A 531 16.18 -8.43 0.01
N GLY A 532 15.07 -8.66 0.71
CA GLY A 532 14.57 -7.78 1.76
C GLY A 532 15.52 -7.67 2.94
N LYS A 533 16.09 -8.80 3.39
CA LYS A 533 17.12 -8.80 4.45
C LYS A 533 18.36 -7.99 4.06
N ILE A 534 18.77 -8.04 2.79
CA ILE A 534 19.88 -7.23 2.27
C ILE A 534 19.53 -5.74 2.36
N SER A 535 18.33 -5.35 1.91
CA SER A 535 17.82 -3.96 2.00
C SER A 535 17.86 -3.44 3.44
N ARG A 536 17.28 -4.19 4.39
CA ARG A 536 17.29 -3.83 5.82
C ARG A 536 18.70 -3.68 6.38
N GLY A 537 19.64 -4.51 5.91
CA GLY A 537 21.05 -4.43 6.27
C GLY A 537 21.69 -3.07 5.94
N PHE A 538 21.36 -2.46 4.80
CA PHE A 538 21.88 -1.14 4.46
C PHE A 538 21.40 -0.05 5.42
N PHE A 539 20.12 -0.07 5.79
CA PHE A 539 19.61 0.86 6.80
C PHE A 539 20.21 0.60 8.18
N HIS A 540 20.33 -0.66 8.58
CA HIS A 540 20.91 -1.05 9.86
C HIS A 540 22.35 -0.54 10.02
N GLU A 541 23.21 -0.74 9.02
CA GLU A 541 24.58 -0.20 9.06
C GLU A 541 24.63 1.33 8.99
N ALA A 542 23.74 1.95 8.21
CA ALA A 542 23.63 3.40 8.18
C ALA A 542 23.24 3.98 9.54
N LEU A 543 22.23 3.40 10.19
CA LEU A 543 21.77 3.83 11.51
C LEU A 543 22.86 3.65 12.57
N LYS A 544 23.60 2.53 12.56
CA LYS A 544 24.79 2.35 13.42
C LYS A 544 25.83 3.44 13.21
N SER A 545 26.07 3.83 11.96
CA SER A 545 27.01 4.91 11.64
C SER A 545 26.49 6.29 12.03
N TRP A 546 25.18 6.50 12.04
CA TRP A 546 24.57 7.78 12.36
C TRP A 546 24.41 7.99 13.86
N LEU A 547 23.91 7.01 14.63
CA LEU A 547 23.60 7.18 16.06
C LEU A 547 24.69 7.92 16.89
N PRO A 548 26.01 7.69 16.70
CA PRO A 548 27.05 8.43 17.43
C PRO A 548 27.07 9.95 17.19
N CYS A 549 26.44 10.45 16.13
CA CYS A 549 26.34 11.89 15.86
C CYS A 549 25.19 12.56 16.61
N PHE A 550 24.24 11.80 17.16
CA PHE A 550 23.10 12.34 17.88
C PHE A 550 23.58 13.10 19.12
N LYS A 551 22.99 14.27 19.37
CA LYS A 551 23.32 15.11 20.52
C LYS A 551 22.04 15.48 21.25
N ALA A 552 21.94 15.08 22.50
CA ALA A 552 20.84 15.50 23.35
C ALA A 552 20.82 17.03 23.50
N ALA A 553 19.63 17.63 23.41
CA ALA A 553 19.41 19.04 23.66
C ALA A 553 19.87 19.37 25.10
N GLY A 554 20.73 20.39 25.24
CA GLY A 554 21.33 20.75 26.52
C GLY A 554 22.69 20.12 26.83
N ALA A 555 23.21 19.23 25.97
CA ALA A 555 24.62 18.86 25.96
C ALA A 555 25.47 20.03 25.41
N VAL A 556 25.58 21.11 26.19
CA VAL A 556 26.54 22.19 25.93
C VAL A 556 27.91 21.56 25.82
N ALA A 557 28.67 21.93 24.79
CA ALA A 557 30.04 21.54 24.57
C ALA A 557 30.89 21.83 25.83
N GLY A 558 31.05 20.82 26.68
CA GLY A 558 32.05 20.80 27.74
C GLY A 558 33.43 20.93 27.10
N HIS A 559 34.19 21.87 27.65
CA HIS A 559 35.50 22.36 27.23
C HIS A 559 36.37 21.38 26.42
N ARG A 560 36.81 21.83 25.25
CA ARG A 560 38.16 21.54 24.77
C ARG A 560 39.01 22.76 25.13
N ASP A 561 39.77 22.65 26.21
CA ASP A 561 41.00 23.42 26.41
C ASP A 561 42.11 22.85 25.53
#